data_AF-A0A9D4RAR9-F1
#
_entry.id   AF-A0A9D4RAR9-F1
#
_cell.length_a   1.000
_cell.length_b   1.000
_cell.length_c   1.000
_cell.angle_alpha   90.00
_cell.angle_beta   90.00
_cell.angle_gamma   90.00
#
_symmetry.space_group_name_H-M   'P 1'
#
loop_
_entity.id
_entity.type
_entity.pdbx_description
1 polymer ?
#
loop_
_entity_poly.entity_id
_entity_poly.type
_entity_poly.pdbx_seq_one_letter_code
_entity_poly.pdbx_strand_id
1 'polypeptide(L)'
;MFHTRLREIEAKHIEIQQRRKQELEEKEKKRLVALGNMTQDVCDYGLWQSCEQVNEGLGRLKTDSQKRNALQAQLRFRKKVLKQKHSDKQVYNFSRKDQEVKYIQLSVAQLQQNVLKLIQDTLATPTHEKQSTGIPVLVGKFIEHTFLEGAERKVYNGNVISVVPGFDEWYNV
;
A
#
# COMPACT_ATOMS: atom_id res chain seq x y z
N MET A 1 -31.16 -38.82 -24.78
CA MET A 1 -30.92 -38.92 -23.31
C MET A 1 -29.54 -38.44 -22.91
N PHE A 2 -28.44 -39.04 -23.38
CA PHE A 2 -27.07 -38.69 -22.93
C PHE A 2 -26.61 -37.27 -23.33
N HIS A 3 -26.90 -36.84 -24.57
CA HIS A 3 -26.52 -35.51 -25.07
C HIS A 3 -27.28 -34.36 -24.40
N THR A 4 -28.46 -34.64 -23.83
CA THR A 4 -29.26 -33.67 -23.06
C THR A 4 -28.60 -33.44 -21.70
N ARG A 5 -28.18 -34.53 -21.04
CA ARG A 5 -27.50 -34.49 -19.74
C ARG A 5 -26.11 -33.83 -19.81
N LEU A 6 -25.36 -34.04 -20.90
CA LEU A 6 -24.09 -33.33 -21.13
C LEU A 6 -24.29 -31.82 -21.27
N ARG A 7 -25.28 -31.39 -22.06
CA ARG A 7 -25.62 -29.97 -22.21
C ARG A 7 -26.07 -29.34 -20.89
N GLU A 8 -26.84 -30.06 -20.07
CA GLU A 8 -27.23 -29.59 -18.74
C GLU A 8 -26.04 -29.43 -17.79
N ILE A 9 -25.07 -30.36 -17.84
CA ILE A 9 -23.84 -30.28 -17.02
C ILE A 9 -22.99 -29.08 -17.46
N GLU A 10 -22.82 -28.88 -18.77
CA GLU A 10 -22.07 -27.77 -19.33
C GLU A 10 -22.71 -26.42 -19.01
N ALA A 11 -24.04 -26.31 -19.15
CA ALA A 11 -24.79 -25.10 -18.78
C ALA A 11 -24.63 -24.78 -17.28
N LYS A 12 -24.73 -25.78 -16.39
CA LYS A 12 -24.47 -25.61 -14.95
C LYS A 12 -23.04 -25.17 -14.68
N HIS A 13 -22.06 -25.70 -15.40
CA HIS A 13 -20.67 -25.29 -15.24
C HIS A 13 -20.46 -23.83 -15.64
N ILE A 14 -21.00 -23.42 -16.80
CA ILE A 14 -20.96 -22.03 -17.27
C ILE A 14 -21.62 -21.09 -16.24
N GLU A 15 -22.79 -21.46 -15.71
CA GLU A 15 -23.50 -20.68 -14.71
C GLU A 15 -22.67 -20.50 -13.42
N ILE A 16 -22.04 -21.57 -12.93
CA ILE A 16 -21.15 -21.52 -11.76
C ILE A 16 -19.95 -20.60 -12.02
N GLN A 17 -19.33 -20.70 -13.20
CA GLN A 17 -18.20 -19.85 -13.57
C GLN A 17 -18.61 -18.37 -13.67
N GLN A 18 -19.77 -18.08 -14.28
CA GLN A 18 -20.32 -16.72 -14.35
C GLN A 18 -20.61 -16.14 -12.97
N ARG A 19 -21.23 -16.94 -12.08
CA ARG A 19 -21.50 -16.52 -10.69
C ARG A 19 -20.21 -16.20 -9.93
N ARG A 20 -19.20 -17.08 -10.04
CA ARG A 20 -17.88 -16.85 -9.43
C ARG A 20 -17.21 -15.58 -9.97
N LYS A 21 -17.31 -15.33 -11.28
CA LYS A 21 -16.78 -14.12 -11.91
C LYS A 21 -17.44 -12.86 -11.33
N GLN A 22 -18.78 -12.85 -11.27
CA GLN A 22 -19.54 -11.73 -10.69
C GLN A 22 -19.18 -11.49 -9.21
N GLU A 23 -19.07 -12.55 -8.41
CA GLU A 23 -18.65 -12.44 -7.01
C GLU A 23 -17.24 -11.84 -6.86
N LEU A 24 -16.30 -12.22 -7.73
CA LEU A 24 -14.94 -11.67 -7.74
C LEU A 24 -14.94 -10.19 -8.13
N GLU A 25 -15.68 -9.81 -9.16
CA GLU A 25 -15.83 -8.42 -9.59
C GLU A 25 -16.44 -7.55 -8.50
N GLU A 26 -17.49 -8.03 -7.82
CA GLU A 26 -18.13 -7.31 -6.72
C GLU A 26 -17.18 -7.15 -5.52
N LYS A 27 -16.43 -8.21 -5.18
CA LYS A 27 -15.39 -8.16 -4.13
C LYS A 27 -14.31 -7.15 -4.46
N GLU A 28 -13.83 -7.11 -5.71
CA GLU A 28 -12.80 -6.15 -6.13
C GLU A 28 -13.35 -4.72 -6.14
N LYS A 29 -14.58 -4.50 -6.61
CA LYS A 29 -15.25 -3.18 -6.52
C LYS A 29 -15.35 -2.70 -5.07
N LYS A 30 -15.81 -3.56 -4.15
CA LYS A 30 -15.89 -3.24 -2.71
C LYS A 30 -14.52 -2.91 -2.14
N ARG A 31 -13.48 -3.64 -2.53
CA ARG A 31 -12.11 -3.40 -2.11
C ARG A 31 -11.59 -2.04 -2.61
N LEU A 32 -11.82 -1.70 -3.88
CA LEU A 32 -11.39 -0.42 -4.46
C LEU A 32 -12.07 0.76 -3.76
N VAL A 33 -13.38 0.66 -3.51
CA VAL A 33 -14.12 1.67 -2.74
C VAL A 33 -13.53 1.81 -1.32
N ALA A 34 -13.24 0.70 -0.65
CA ALA A 34 -12.64 0.74 0.68
C ALA A 34 -11.24 1.40 0.67
N LEU A 35 -10.42 1.14 -0.35
CA LEU A 35 -9.11 1.80 -0.51
C LEU A 35 -9.25 3.31 -0.79
N GLY A 36 -10.24 3.69 -1.60
CA GLY A 36 -10.59 5.09 -1.85
C GLY A 36 -10.95 5.82 -0.56
N ASN A 37 -11.84 5.23 0.25
CA ASN A 37 -12.23 5.80 1.54
C ASN A 37 -11.03 5.93 2.49
N MET A 38 -10.15 4.93 2.59
CA MET A 38 -8.94 5.02 3.41
C MET A 38 -7.97 6.11 2.94
N THR A 39 -7.92 6.36 1.63
CA THR A 39 -7.12 7.44 1.05
C THR A 39 -7.73 8.79 1.40
N GLN A 40 -9.05 8.92 1.27
CA GLN A 40 -9.77 10.13 1.66
C GLN A 40 -9.58 10.46 3.15
N ASP A 41 -9.72 9.47 4.04
CA ASP A 41 -9.51 9.65 5.48
C ASP A 41 -8.13 10.26 5.77
N VAL A 42 -7.09 9.79 5.08
CA VAL A 42 -5.73 10.33 5.23
C VAL A 42 -5.56 11.69 4.56
N CYS A 43 -6.24 11.96 3.45
CA CYS A 43 -6.28 13.32 2.87
C CYS A 43 -6.89 14.33 3.85
N ASP A 44 -7.95 13.94 4.58
CA ASP A 44 -8.64 14.80 5.52
C ASP A 44 -7.79 15.11 6.77
N TYR A 45 -7.06 14.12 7.31
CA TYR A 45 -6.19 14.30 8.48
C TYR A 45 -4.75 14.69 8.16
N GLY A 46 -4.34 14.53 6.90
CA GLY A 46 -2.95 14.61 6.43
C GLY A 46 -2.17 13.31 6.61
N LEU A 47 -1.23 13.01 5.71
CA LEU A 47 -0.31 11.87 5.84
C LEU A 47 0.91 12.29 6.67
N TRP A 48 1.07 11.73 7.87
CA TRP A 48 2.18 12.08 8.76
C TRP A 48 3.38 11.18 8.52
N GLN A 49 4.52 11.75 8.18
CA GLN A 49 5.76 11.06 7.82
C GLN A 49 6.90 11.28 8.82
N SER A 50 6.79 12.25 9.74
CA SER A 50 7.77 12.50 10.80
C SER A 50 7.13 12.49 12.19
N CYS A 51 7.95 12.34 13.24
CA CYS A 51 7.49 12.42 14.62
C CYS A 51 6.82 13.78 14.93
N GLU A 52 7.40 14.85 14.42
CA GLU A 52 6.88 16.21 14.56
C GLU A 52 5.50 16.36 13.93
N GLN A 53 5.32 15.86 12.70
CA GLN A 53 4.02 15.88 12.01
C GLN A 53 2.94 15.09 12.76
N VAL A 54 3.31 13.95 13.37
CA VAL A 54 2.37 13.18 14.20
C VAL A 54 1.94 14.00 15.41
N ASN A 55 2.87 14.64 16.11
CA ASN A 55 2.56 15.44 17.30
C ASN A 55 1.75 16.69 16.95
N GLU A 56 2.11 17.40 15.89
CA GLU A 56 1.39 18.58 15.41
C GLU A 56 -0.01 18.22 14.93
N GLY A 57 -0.13 17.15 14.13
CA GLY A 57 -1.40 16.64 13.63
C GLY A 57 -2.35 16.24 14.75
N LEU A 58 -1.84 15.58 15.80
CA LEU A 58 -2.61 15.27 17.01
C LEU A 58 -2.95 16.51 17.83
N GLY A 59 -2.07 17.51 17.88
CA GLY A 59 -2.31 18.79 18.57
C GLY A 59 -3.44 19.60 17.95
N ARG A 60 -3.65 19.49 16.63
CA ARG A 60 -4.77 20.14 15.93
C ARG A 60 -6.14 19.52 16.28
N LEU A 61 -6.16 18.28 16.75
CA LEU A 61 -7.39 17.54 17.07
C LEU A 61 -7.80 17.76 18.53
N LYS A 62 -9.05 18.15 18.75
CA LYS A 62 -9.55 18.54 20.07
C LYS A 62 -9.94 17.34 20.94
N THR A 63 -10.54 16.32 20.34
CA THR A 63 -11.09 15.18 21.08
C THR A 63 -10.25 13.92 20.91
N ASP A 64 -10.23 13.08 21.95
CA ASP A 64 -9.54 11.79 21.92
C ASP A 64 -10.14 10.84 20.88
N SER A 65 -11.43 10.96 20.59
CA SER A 65 -12.08 10.21 19.50
C SER A 65 -11.50 10.60 18.13
N GLN A 66 -11.34 11.89 17.85
CA GLN A 66 -10.72 12.36 16.61
C GLN A 66 -9.27 11.92 16.51
N LYS A 67 -8.48 12.06 17.58
CA LYS A 67 -7.09 11.60 17.64
C LYS A 67 -6.99 10.10 17.34
N ARG A 68 -7.87 9.30 17.97
CA ARG A 68 -7.96 7.86 17.72
C ARG A 68 -8.28 7.57 16.25
N ASN A 69 -9.29 8.23 15.68
CA ASN A 69 -9.70 8.00 14.30
C ASN A 69 -8.60 8.37 13.31
N ALA A 70 -7.93 9.51 13.50
CA ALA A 70 -6.80 9.93 12.69
C ALA A 70 -5.66 8.89 12.75
N LEU A 71 -5.29 8.42 13.95
CA LEU A 71 -4.25 7.38 14.11
C LEU A 71 -4.66 6.05 13.46
N GLN A 72 -5.92 5.64 13.59
CA GLN A 72 -6.42 4.46 12.91
C GLN A 72 -6.39 4.62 11.39
N ALA A 73 -6.74 5.79 10.86
CA ALA A 73 -6.64 6.10 9.44
C ALA A 73 -5.20 5.97 8.95
N GLN A 74 -4.22 6.56 9.66
CA GLN A 74 -2.79 6.40 9.36
C GLN A 74 -2.38 4.91 9.28
N LEU A 75 -2.74 4.12 10.29
CA LEU A 75 -2.38 2.70 10.36
C LEU A 75 -3.06 1.87 9.26
N ARG A 76 -4.35 2.12 8.97
CA ARG A 76 -5.08 1.43 7.89
C ARG A 76 -4.48 1.75 6.54
N PHE A 77 -4.23 3.02 6.27
CA PHE A 77 -3.65 3.51 5.04
C PHE A 77 -2.27 2.90 4.80
N ARG A 78 -1.38 2.96 5.80
CA ARG A 78 -0.04 2.35 5.74
C ARG A 78 -0.11 0.84 5.47
N LYS A 79 -1.05 0.13 6.10
CA LYS A 79 -1.22 -1.32 5.90
C LYS A 79 -1.81 -1.70 4.54
N LYS A 80 -2.87 -1.00 4.11
CA LYS A 80 -3.76 -1.43 3.02
C LYS A 80 -3.47 -0.73 1.70
N VAL A 81 -3.17 0.57 1.75
CA VAL A 81 -2.86 1.40 0.57
C VAL A 81 -1.37 1.32 0.27
N LEU A 82 -0.52 1.70 1.23
CA LEU A 82 0.95 1.67 1.04
C LEU A 82 1.52 0.25 1.10
N LYS A 83 0.75 -0.71 1.63
CA LYS A 83 1.20 -2.11 1.84
C LYS A 83 2.52 -2.19 2.62
N GLN A 84 2.74 -1.24 3.54
CA GLN A 84 3.94 -1.17 4.36
C GLN A 84 4.06 -2.44 5.20
N LYS A 85 5.19 -3.13 5.10
CA LYS A 85 5.48 -4.32 5.90
C LYS A 85 6.31 -3.91 7.11
N HIS A 86 5.99 -4.47 8.26
CA HIS A 86 6.76 -4.31 9.48
C HIS A 86 7.00 -5.69 10.11
N SER A 87 8.12 -5.83 10.82
CA SER A 87 8.51 -7.06 11.51
C SER A 87 7.44 -7.46 12.54
N ASP A 88 6.94 -6.49 13.29
CA ASP A 88 5.81 -6.71 14.20
C ASP A 88 4.47 -6.45 13.51
N LYS A 89 3.73 -7.52 13.22
CA LYS A 89 2.40 -7.44 12.61
C LYS A 89 1.36 -6.81 13.54
N GLN A 90 1.59 -6.82 14.86
CA GLN A 90 0.66 -6.29 15.86
C GLN A 90 0.59 -4.77 15.85
N VAL A 91 1.58 -4.08 15.27
CA VAL A 91 1.61 -2.61 15.15
C VAL A 91 0.40 -2.07 14.39
N TYR A 92 -0.22 -2.87 13.52
CA TYR A 92 -1.42 -2.49 12.78
C TYR A 92 -2.74 -2.83 13.49
N ASN A 93 -2.71 -3.42 14.68
CA ASN A 93 -3.92 -3.79 15.40
C ASN A 93 -4.44 -2.61 16.21
N PHE A 94 -5.77 -2.56 16.40
CA PHE A 94 -6.44 -1.51 17.20
C PHE A 94 -6.87 -2.00 18.58
N SER A 95 -6.74 -3.30 18.80
CA SER A 95 -7.03 -3.97 20.06
C SER A 95 -5.98 -5.03 20.34
N ARG A 96 -5.82 -5.38 21.61
CA ARG A 96 -4.97 -6.47 22.08
C ARG A 96 -5.77 -7.39 22.99
N LYS A 97 -5.37 -8.66 23.04
CA LYS A 97 -5.93 -9.63 23.97
C LYS A 97 -5.32 -9.39 25.35
N ASP A 98 -6.16 -9.32 26.37
CA ASP A 98 -5.73 -9.25 27.76
C ASP A 98 -5.56 -10.64 28.38
N GLN A 99 -4.93 -10.71 29.56
CA GLN A 99 -4.66 -11.96 30.28
C GLN A 99 -5.93 -12.78 30.55
N GLU A 100 -7.08 -12.12 30.69
CA GLU A 100 -8.40 -12.75 30.91
C GLU A 100 -9.20 -12.99 29.62
N VAL A 101 -8.56 -13.13 28.46
CA VAL A 101 -9.20 -13.47 27.16
C VAL A 101 -10.07 -12.34 26.56
N LYS A 102 -10.28 -11.23 27.27
CA LYS A 102 -11.02 -10.05 26.76
C LYS A 102 -10.17 -9.20 25.80
N TYR A 103 -10.78 -8.70 24.72
CA TYR A 103 -10.11 -7.76 23.82
C TYR A 103 -10.24 -6.33 24.34
N ILE A 104 -9.10 -5.66 24.54
CA ILE A 104 -9.03 -4.27 24.98
C ILE A 104 -8.59 -3.39 23.82
N GLN A 105 -9.33 -2.32 23.59
CA GLN A 105 -9.02 -1.28 22.62
C GLN A 105 -7.73 -0.54 23.05
N LEU A 106 -6.79 -0.38 22.12
CA LEU A 106 -5.54 0.34 22.39
C LEU A 106 -5.82 1.81 22.69
N SER A 107 -5.07 2.42 23.59
CA SER A 107 -5.18 3.86 23.90
C SER A 107 -4.61 4.74 22.77
N VAL A 108 -4.93 6.04 22.79
CA VAL A 108 -4.37 7.01 21.82
C VAL A 108 -2.85 6.99 21.84
N ALA A 109 -2.24 6.96 23.03
CA ALA A 109 -0.78 6.90 23.18
C ALA A 109 -0.18 5.63 22.58
N GLN A 110 -0.83 4.47 22.75
CA GLN A 110 -0.38 3.20 22.16
C GLN A 110 -0.48 3.23 20.62
N LEU A 111 -1.58 3.77 20.08
CA LEU A 111 -1.74 3.92 18.64
C LEU A 111 -0.74 4.92 18.04
N GLN A 112 -0.44 6.00 18.76
CA GLN A 112 0.59 6.97 18.38
C GLN A 112 1.97 6.31 18.32
N GLN A 113 2.33 5.53 19.34
CA GLN A 113 3.59 4.79 19.34
C GLN A 113 3.68 3.81 18.16
N ASN A 114 2.58 3.14 17.82
CA ASN A 114 2.53 2.26 16.64
C ASN A 114 2.80 3.02 15.33
N VAL A 115 2.21 4.20 15.14
CA VAL A 115 2.49 5.05 13.97
C VAL A 115 3.95 5.50 13.95
N LEU A 116 4.49 5.92 15.09
CA LEU A 116 5.89 6.35 15.21
C LEU A 116 6.87 5.22 14.89
N LYS A 117 6.62 3.99 15.37
CA LYS A 117 7.41 2.81 15.02
C LYS A 117 7.46 2.61 13.50
N LEU A 118 6.29 2.64 12.84
CA LEU A 118 6.24 2.50 11.38
C LEU A 118 7.04 3.59 10.67
N ILE A 119 6.98 4.83 11.14
CA ILE A 119 7.77 5.93 10.59
C ILE A 119 9.27 5.66 10.77
N GLN A 120 9.69 5.31 11.99
CA GLN A 120 11.08 5.02 12.31
C GLN A 120 11.63 3.84 11.49
N ASP A 121 10.87 2.77 11.29
CA ASP A 121 11.29 1.67 10.44
C ASP A 121 11.51 2.12 8.99
N THR A 122 10.70 3.06 8.52
CA THR A 122 10.84 3.62 7.15
C THR A 122 12.15 4.40 7.01
N LEU A 123 12.63 5.01 8.09
CA LEU A 123 13.90 5.75 8.14
C LEU A 123 15.10 4.82 8.39
N ALA A 124 14.91 3.77 9.20
CA ALA A 124 15.94 2.83 9.61
C ALA A 124 16.21 1.72 8.60
N THR A 125 15.29 1.48 7.66
CA THR A 125 15.61 0.71 6.46
C THR A 125 16.33 1.63 5.48
N PRO A 126 17.66 1.51 5.27
CA PRO A 126 18.18 1.88 3.96
C PRO A 126 17.36 1.09 2.95
N THR A 127 17.09 1.68 1.80
CA THR A 127 16.37 1.11 0.67
C THR A 127 17.04 -0.19 0.18
N HIS A 128 17.00 -1.25 0.98
CA HIS A 128 17.03 -2.61 0.52
C HIS A 128 15.60 -2.90 0.11
N GLU A 129 15.26 -2.37 -1.07
CA GLU A 129 14.31 -3.02 -1.94
C GLU A 129 14.63 -4.51 -1.89
N LYS A 130 13.76 -5.26 -1.21
CA LYS A 130 13.67 -6.69 -1.42
C LYS A 130 13.51 -6.84 -2.91
N GLN A 131 14.54 -7.37 -3.55
CA GLN A 131 14.58 -7.80 -4.94
C GLN A 131 13.27 -8.55 -5.25
N SER A 132 12.26 -7.82 -5.72
CA SER A 132 11.19 -8.41 -6.50
C SER A 132 11.81 -8.52 -7.88
N THR A 133 12.06 -9.75 -8.29
CA THR A 133 12.60 -10.18 -9.58
C THR A 133 11.70 -9.75 -10.75
N GLY A 134 11.51 -8.44 -10.95
CA GLY A 134 10.63 -7.91 -12.00
C GLY A 134 10.38 -6.40 -12.03
N ILE A 135 10.96 -5.57 -11.16
CA ILE A 135 10.97 -4.11 -11.37
C ILE A 135 12.42 -3.69 -11.63
N PRO A 136 12.75 -3.22 -12.85
CA PRO A 136 14.11 -2.81 -13.14
C PRO A 136 14.50 -1.58 -12.30
N VAL A 137 15.66 -1.70 -11.65
CA VAL A 137 16.20 -0.91 -10.51
C VAL A 137 16.21 0.62 -10.69
N LEU A 138 16.01 1.10 -11.93
CA LEU A 138 16.26 2.48 -12.31
C LEU A 138 15.00 3.36 -12.40
N VAL A 139 13.79 2.79 -12.44
CA VAL A 139 12.55 3.60 -12.58
C VAL A 139 12.36 4.54 -11.37
N GLY A 140 12.19 5.84 -11.63
CA GLY A 140 12.06 6.89 -10.63
C GLY A 140 13.39 7.39 -10.05
N LYS A 141 14.54 6.88 -10.52
CA LYS A 141 15.86 7.38 -10.13
C LYS A 141 16.28 8.54 -11.03
N PHE A 142 16.98 9.49 -10.42
CA PHE A 142 17.72 10.52 -11.14
C PHE A 142 19.01 9.91 -11.66
N ILE A 143 19.29 10.07 -12.94
CA ILE A 143 20.45 9.48 -13.60
C ILE A 143 21.24 10.53 -14.37
N GLU A 144 22.53 10.25 -14.48
CA GLU A 144 23.48 10.98 -15.32
C GLU A 144 23.78 10.11 -16.55
N HIS A 145 23.43 10.61 -17.74
CA HIS A 145 23.57 9.91 -19.01
C HIS A 145 24.70 10.53 -19.83
N THR A 146 25.75 9.75 -20.09
CA THR A 146 26.92 10.22 -20.83
C THR A 146 26.89 9.70 -22.27
N PHE A 147 26.92 10.62 -23.23
CA PHE A 147 27.07 10.30 -24.66
C PHE A 147 28.45 10.70 -25.17
N LEU A 148 28.96 9.95 -26.14
CA LEU A 148 30.13 10.31 -26.92
C LEU A 148 29.66 11.03 -28.19
N GLU A 149 30.01 12.30 -28.33
CA GLU A 149 29.74 13.06 -29.55
C GLU A 149 31.09 13.43 -30.19
N GLY A 150 31.55 12.59 -31.13
CA GLY A 150 32.90 12.68 -31.68
C GLY A 150 33.97 12.23 -30.67
N ALA A 151 34.89 13.13 -30.31
CA ALA A 151 35.96 12.88 -29.33
C ALA A 151 35.63 13.40 -27.91
N GLU A 152 34.50 14.08 -27.72
CA GLU A 152 34.10 14.68 -26.46
C GLU A 152 32.96 13.91 -25.77
N ARG A 153 33.00 13.87 -24.42
CA ARG A 153 31.94 13.29 -23.59
C ARG A 153 30.97 14.38 -23.16
N LYS A 154 29.70 14.24 -23.54
CA LYS A 154 28.62 15.11 -23.08
C LYS A 154 27.73 14.38 -22.08
N VAL A 155 27.38 15.08 -21.02
CA VAL A 155 26.64 14.55 -19.88
C VAL A 155 25.27 15.22 -19.81
N TYR A 156 24.22 14.41 -19.69
CA TYR A 156 22.82 14.85 -19.62
C TYR A 156 22.18 14.25 -18.38
N ASN A 157 21.49 15.08 -17.62
CA ASN A 157 20.83 14.65 -16.39
C ASN A 157 19.32 14.50 -16.62
N GLY A 158 18.75 13.40 -16.16
CA GLY A 158 17.34 13.08 -16.39
C GLY A 158 16.76 12.15 -15.33
N ASN A 159 15.43 12.02 -15.32
CA ASN A 159 14.72 11.11 -14.43
C ASN A 159 14.19 9.95 -15.25
N VAL A 160 14.44 8.72 -14.82
CA VAL A 160 13.86 7.55 -15.48
C VAL A 160 12.36 7.50 -15.17
N ILE A 161 11.53 7.67 -16.18
CA ILE A 161 10.06 7.75 -16.07
C ILE A 161 9.45 6.35 -15.94
N SER A 162 9.79 5.42 -16.84
CA SER A 162 9.21 4.07 -16.89
C SER A 162 10.01 3.12 -17.79
N VAL A 163 9.72 1.82 -17.74
CA VAL A 163 10.24 0.83 -18.71
C VAL A 163 9.37 0.84 -19.96
N VAL A 164 9.99 0.66 -21.13
CA VAL A 164 9.26 0.58 -22.40
C VAL A 164 8.47 -0.74 -22.45
N PRO A 165 7.14 -0.71 -22.67
CA PRO A 165 6.34 -1.93 -22.76
C PRO A 165 6.85 -2.88 -23.84
N GLY A 166 7.16 -4.12 -23.47
CA GLY A 166 7.68 -5.15 -24.37
C GLY A 166 9.21 -5.18 -24.55
N PHE A 167 9.93 -4.24 -23.93
CA PHE A 167 11.39 -4.19 -23.92
C PHE A 167 11.89 -3.97 -22.49
N ASP A 168 12.03 -5.06 -21.72
CA ASP A 168 12.29 -5.03 -20.28
C ASP A 168 13.65 -4.39 -19.88
N GLU A 169 14.54 -4.18 -20.85
CA GLU A 169 15.85 -3.54 -20.68
C GLU A 169 15.87 -2.06 -21.11
N TRP A 170 14.77 -1.54 -21.65
CA TRP A 170 14.69 -0.19 -22.21
C TRP A 170 13.90 0.75 -21.31
N TYR A 171 14.37 2.00 -21.20
CA TYR A 171 13.81 2.98 -20.27
C TYR A 171 13.42 4.26 -21.00
N ASN A 172 12.28 4.82 -20.60
CA ASN A 172 11.91 6.19 -20.87
C ASN A 172 12.61 7.08 -19.85
N VAL A 173 13.46 8.00 -20.30
CA VAL A 173 14.27 8.93 -19.49
C VAL A 173 14.00 10.36 -19.94
#